data_AF-A0A4R3Y966-F1
#
_entry.id   AF-A0A4R3Y966-F1
#
_cell.length_a   1.000
_cell.length_b   1.000
_cell.length_c   1.000
_cell.angle_alpha   90.00
_cell.angle_beta   90.00
_cell.angle_gamma   90.00
#
_symmetry.space_group_name_H-M   'P 1'
#
loop_
_entity.id
_entity.type
_entity.pdbx_description
1 polymer ?
#
loop_
_entity_poly.entity_id
_entity_poly.type
_entity_poly.pdbx_seq_one_letter_code
_entity_poly.pdbx_strand_id
1 'polypeptide(L)'
;MQSFDDEAGRILDHLEVCGLAENTIVVVYSDHGMEFFEHETWGQGNSAVGDFSARIPLIIRDPRTQGSGVQQQTVRSVDIAPTLLELAGLKSPIVMDGVSLASLVRGENLDLDLAAFNETGI
;
A
#
# COMPACT_ATOMS: atom_id res chain seq x y z
N MET A 1 16.36 2.59 7.10
CA MET A 1 15.66 1.30 6.88
C MET A 1 15.75 0.38 8.08
N GLN A 2 16.94 0.00 8.58
CA GLN A 2 17.05 -0.93 9.72
C GLN A 2 16.25 -0.51 10.96
N SER A 3 16.39 0.73 11.42
CA SER A 3 15.61 1.20 12.59
C SER A 3 14.09 1.17 12.37
N PHE A 4 13.61 1.34 11.13
CA PHE A 4 12.18 1.23 10.85
C PHE A 4 11.72 -0.23 10.92
N ASP A 5 12.52 -1.14 10.33
CA ASP A 5 12.27 -2.58 10.36
C ASP A 5 12.24 -3.11 11.80
N ASP A 6 13.19 -2.68 12.64
CA ASP A 6 13.24 -3.03 14.06
C ASP A 6 11.98 -2.57 14.83
N GLU A 7 11.52 -1.35 14.61
CA GLU A 7 10.30 -0.84 15.27
C GLU A 7 9.03 -1.51 14.72
N ALA A 8 8.96 -1.79 13.42
CA ALA A 8 7.87 -2.55 12.83
C ALA A 8 7.79 -3.96 13.44
N GLY A 9 8.93 -4.63 13.60
CA GLY A 9 9.03 -5.93 14.28
C GLY A 9 8.47 -5.87 15.71
N ARG A 10 8.85 -4.86 16.49
CA ARG A 10 8.32 -4.69 17.87
C ARG A 10 6.81 -4.48 17.91
N ILE A 11 6.24 -3.76 16.95
CA ILE A 11 4.78 -3.58 16.86
C ILE A 11 4.11 -4.93 16.58
N LEU A 12 4.64 -5.72 15.64
CA LEU A 12 4.12 -7.04 15.30
C LEU A 12 4.20 -8.00 16.49
N ASP A 13 5.35 -8.06 17.17
CA ASP A 13 5.53 -8.86 18.39
C ASP A 13 4.52 -8.45 19.48
N HIS A 14 4.25 -7.15 19.62
CA HIS A 14 3.28 -6.67 20.60
C HIS A 14 1.84 -7.08 20.25
N LEU A 15 1.47 -7.12 18.96
CA LEU A 15 0.18 -7.66 18.54
C LEU A 15 0.03 -9.14 18.90
N GLU A 16 1.10 -9.94 18.83
CA GLU A 16 1.11 -11.33 19.28
C GLU A 16 0.91 -11.44 20.79
N VAL A 17 1.67 -10.67 21.57
CA VAL A 17 1.58 -10.65 23.04
C VAL A 17 0.18 -10.25 23.51
N CYS A 18 -0.47 -9.31 22.82
CA CYS A 18 -1.84 -8.89 23.13
C CYS A 18 -2.92 -9.87 22.63
N GLY A 19 -2.56 -10.92 21.89
CA GLY A 19 -3.53 -11.84 21.27
C GLY A 19 -4.35 -11.20 20.15
N LEU A 20 -3.86 -10.10 19.56
CA LEU A 20 -4.54 -9.33 18.50
C LEU A 20 -4.03 -9.68 17.09
N ALA A 21 -2.95 -10.45 16.98
CA ALA A 21 -2.30 -10.77 15.70
C ALA A 21 -3.27 -11.38 14.66
N GLU A 22 -4.20 -12.23 15.08
CA GLU A 22 -5.16 -12.91 14.18
C GLU A 22 -6.40 -12.07 13.83
N ASN A 23 -6.52 -10.87 14.42
CA ASN A 23 -7.64 -9.96 14.20
C ASN A 23 -7.17 -8.55 13.77
N THR A 24 -5.94 -8.44 13.28
CA THR A 24 -5.35 -7.15 12.88
C THR A 24 -4.85 -7.22 11.44
N ILE A 25 -5.38 -6.34 10.59
CA ILE A 25 -4.83 -6.09 9.25
C ILE A 25 -3.65 -5.14 9.42
N VAL A 26 -2.50 -5.49 8.83
CA VAL A 26 -1.30 -4.65 8.83
C VAL A 26 -1.04 -4.14 7.42
N VAL A 27 -0.85 -2.82 7.31
CA VAL A 27 -0.47 -2.17 6.05
C VAL A 27 0.84 -1.41 6.27
N VAL A 28 1.84 -1.72 5.46
CA VAL A 28 3.12 -1.00 5.41
C VAL A 28 3.23 -0.36 4.04
N TYR A 29 3.37 0.95 4.00
CA TYR A 29 3.53 1.70 2.76
C TYR A 29 4.32 2.99 2.98
N SER A 30 4.77 3.62 1.89
CA SER A 30 5.34 4.97 1.90
C SER A 30 4.34 5.96 1.31
N ASP A 31 4.34 7.20 1.76
CA ASP A 31 3.54 8.27 1.16
C ASP A 31 4.07 8.69 -0.21
N HIS A 32 5.39 8.65 -0.38
CA HIS A 32 6.07 8.95 -1.63
C HIS A 32 7.38 8.16 -1.79
N GLY A 33 7.91 8.15 -3.01
CA GLY A 33 9.27 7.71 -3.31
C GLY A 33 10.29 8.85 -3.14
N MET A 34 11.46 8.71 -3.74
CA MET A 34 12.50 9.73 -3.69
C MET A 34 13.38 9.65 -4.94
N GLU A 35 13.70 10.82 -5.49
CA GLU A 35 14.76 10.98 -6.48
C GLU A 35 16.11 11.19 -5.81
N PHE A 36 17.11 10.50 -6.35
CA PHE A 36 18.53 10.58 -6.04
C PHE A 36 19.32 11.04 -7.27
N PHE A 37 18.85 12.11 -7.93
CA PHE A 37 19.44 12.74 -9.12
C PHE A 37 19.21 12.01 -10.46
N GLU A 38 18.24 11.10 -10.56
CA GLU A 38 17.88 10.44 -11.83
C GLU A 38 17.38 11.43 -12.89
N HIS A 39 16.76 12.54 -12.47
CA HIS A 39 16.31 13.62 -13.34
C HIS A 39 16.93 14.98 -12.99
N GLU A 40 18.17 14.99 -12.49
CA GLU A 40 18.85 16.20 -12.01
C GLU A 40 18.15 16.88 -10.82
N THR A 41 17.16 16.22 -10.20
CA THR A 41 16.48 16.68 -8.99
C THR A 41 16.80 15.79 -7.79
N TRP A 42 16.66 16.35 -6.58
CA TRP A 42 16.83 15.62 -5.33
C TRP A 42 15.62 15.83 -4.43
N GLY A 43 15.10 14.76 -3.86
CA GLY A 43 13.91 14.78 -3.01
C GLY A 43 12.68 14.23 -3.71
N GLN A 44 11.52 14.79 -3.43
CA GLN A 44 10.22 14.30 -3.91
C GLN A 44 9.40 15.43 -4.52
N GLY A 45 8.49 15.09 -5.43
CA GLY A 45 7.53 16.05 -5.99
C GLY A 45 8.10 17.09 -6.97
N ASN A 46 9.42 17.13 -7.18
CA ASN A 46 10.09 18.05 -8.11
C ASN A 46 9.74 17.80 -9.59
N SER A 47 9.24 16.60 -9.89
CA SER A 47 8.91 16.13 -11.23
C SER A 47 7.79 15.10 -11.15
N ALA A 48 6.95 15.04 -12.18
CA ALA A 48 6.02 13.93 -12.41
C ALA A 48 6.59 12.88 -13.39
N VAL A 49 7.87 13.01 -13.77
CA VAL A 49 8.52 12.15 -14.75
C VAL A 49 9.06 10.88 -14.09
N GLY A 50 8.69 9.75 -14.68
CA GLY A 50 9.17 8.43 -14.25
C GLY A 50 8.59 7.98 -12.91
N ASP A 51 9.16 6.90 -12.38
CA ASP A 51 8.55 6.14 -11.29
C ASP A 51 9.19 6.44 -9.92
N PHE A 52 10.34 7.11 -9.86
CA PHE A 52 11.14 7.23 -8.64
C PHE A 52 10.42 7.95 -7.49
N SER A 53 9.64 8.99 -7.80
CA SER A 53 8.87 9.72 -6.78
C SER A 53 7.48 9.11 -6.52
N ALA A 54 6.92 8.35 -7.47
CA ALA A 54 5.53 7.85 -7.40
C ALA A 54 5.43 6.37 -6.97
N ARG A 55 6.44 5.55 -7.29
CA ARG A 55 6.46 4.12 -6.97
C ARG A 55 6.95 3.91 -5.54
N ILE A 56 6.03 3.43 -4.71
CA ILE A 56 6.23 3.23 -3.27
C ILE A 56 6.17 1.74 -2.91
N PRO A 57 6.79 1.32 -1.79
CA PRO A 57 6.48 0.02 -1.21
C PRO A 57 5.02 -0.01 -0.73
N LEU A 58 4.36 -1.14 -0.91
CA LEU A 58 3.05 -1.45 -0.34
C LEU A 58 2.99 -2.93 0.03
N ILE A 59 2.74 -3.22 1.30
CA ILE A 59 2.54 -4.56 1.84
C ILE A 59 1.23 -4.54 2.64
N ILE A 60 0.33 -5.47 2.35
CA ILE A 60 -0.93 -5.66 3.07
C ILE A 60 -0.97 -7.10 3.57
N ARG A 61 -1.08 -7.28 4.90
CA ARG A 61 -1.24 -8.57 5.56
C ARG A 61 -2.60 -8.63 6.24
N ASP A 62 -3.47 -9.51 5.75
CA ASP A 62 -4.71 -9.88 6.41
C ASP A 62 -4.57 -11.31 6.97
N PRO A 63 -4.58 -11.51 8.31
CA PRO A 63 -4.42 -12.82 8.93
C PRO A 63 -5.50 -13.84 8.51
N ARG A 64 -6.64 -13.38 8.00
CA ARG A 64 -7.76 -14.25 7.59
C ARG A 64 -7.55 -14.89 6.22
N THR A 65 -6.48 -14.51 5.50
CA THR A 65 -6.17 -14.99 4.16
C THR A 65 -4.77 -15.59 4.13
N GLN A 66 -4.49 -16.48 3.18
CA GLN A 66 -3.13 -16.97 2.95
C GLN A 66 -2.25 -15.94 2.19
N GLY A 67 -2.83 -14.79 1.84
CA GLY A 67 -2.22 -13.82 0.95
C GLY A 67 -2.09 -14.34 -0.49
N SER A 68 -1.54 -13.49 -1.34
CA SER A 68 -1.38 -13.75 -2.78
C SER A 68 0.07 -13.76 -3.24
N GLY A 69 1.02 -13.63 -2.31
CA GLY A 69 2.41 -13.34 -2.64
C GLY A 69 2.56 -11.99 -3.35
N VAL A 70 3.54 -11.89 -4.24
CA VAL A 70 3.88 -10.64 -4.94
C VAL A 70 2.92 -10.40 -6.11
N GLN A 71 2.26 -9.23 -6.10
CA GLN A 71 1.45 -8.76 -7.22
C GLN A 71 2.27 -7.93 -8.20
N GLN A 72 2.08 -8.15 -9.50
CA GLN A 72 2.76 -7.42 -10.59
C GLN A 72 1.88 -6.36 -11.25
N GLN A 73 0.61 -6.29 -10.85
CA GLN A 73 -0.36 -5.32 -11.39
C GLN A 73 -0.11 -3.93 -10.80
N THR A 74 -0.54 -2.91 -11.55
CA THR A 74 -0.58 -1.53 -11.06
C THR A 74 -1.60 -1.40 -9.93
N VAL A 75 -1.17 -0.78 -8.83
CA VAL A 75 -2.01 -0.39 -7.70
C VAL A 75 -1.63 1.03 -7.28
N ARG A 76 -2.54 1.73 -6.61
CA ARG A 76 -2.39 3.15 -6.27
C ARG A 76 -2.60 3.36 -4.78
N SER A 77 -1.98 4.38 -4.19
CA SER A 77 -2.18 4.71 -2.77
C SER A 77 -3.64 5.03 -2.43
N VAL A 78 -4.40 5.61 -3.36
CA VAL A 78 -5.85 5.88 -3.22
C VAL A 78 -6.70 4.61 -3.09
N ASP A 79 -6.18 3.46 -3.52
CA ASP A 79 -6.87 2.16 -3.44
C ASP A 79 -6.82 1.58 -2.02
N ILE A 80 -5.93 2.06 -1.14
CA ILE A 80 -5.75 1.53 0.22
C ILE A 80 -7.02 1.75 1.07
N ALA A 81 -7.62 2.94 1.01
CA ALA A 81 -8.79 3.28 1.82
C ALA A 81 -10.03 2.39 1.51
N PRO A 82 -10.49 2.26 0.25
CA PRO A 82 -11.62 1.36 -0.06
C PRO A 82 -11.28 -0.11 0.23
N THR A 83 -10.01 -0.52 0.08
CA THR A 83 -9.56 -1.87 0.46
C THR A 83 -9.76 -2.15 1.95
N LEU A 84 -9.31 -1.24 2.82
CA LEU A 84 -9.45 -1.40 4.26
C LEU A 84 -10.90 -1.41 4.72
N LEU A 85 -11.75 -0.57 4.10
CA LEU A 85 -13.19 -0.59 4.36
C LEU A 85 -13.81 -1.94 4.00
N GLU A 86 -13.53 -2.46 2.80
CA GLU A 86 -14.07 -3.76 2.40
C GLU A 86 -13.57 -4.89 3.32
N LEU A 87 -12.28 -4.94 3.63
CA LEU A 87 -11.71 -5.95 4.53
C LEU A 87 -12.28 -5.84 5.95
N ALA A 88 -12.67 -4.65 6.40
CA ALA A 88 -13.36 -4.43 7.68
C ALA A 88 -14.87 -4.75 7.62
N GLY A 89 -15.40 -5.17 6.46
CA GLY A 89 -16.83 -5.43 6.27
C GLY A 89 -17.68 -4.16 6.19
N LEU A 90 -17.06 -3.01 5.95
CA LEU A 90 -17.71 -1.72 5.79
C LEU A 90 -17.95 -1.41 4.31
N LYS A 91 -18.98 -0.62 4.03
CA LYS A 91 -19.25 -0.15 2.65
C LYS A 91 -18.36 1.04 2.32
N SER A 92 -17.70 0.99 1.18
CA SER A 92 -17.01 2.16 0.62
C SER A 92 -18.02 3.25 0.21
N PRO A 93 -17.80 4.52 0.57
CA PRO A 93 -18.54 5.65 0.01
C PRO A 93 -18.40 5.73 -1.52
N ILE A 94 -19.44 6.19 -2.21
CA ILE A 94 -19.44 6.35 -3.68
C ILE A 94 -18.40 7.38 -4.17
N VAL A 95 -17.94 8.27 -3.29
CA VAL A 95 -17.07 9.41 -3.62
C VAL A 95 -15.57 9.09 -3.63
N MET A 96 -15.16 7.84 -3.48
CA MET A 96 -13.74 7.47 -3.49
C MET A 96 -13.25 7.22 -4.92
N ASP A 97 -12.11 7.79 -5.29
CA ASP A 97 -11.46 7.56 -6.59
C ASP A 97 -10.74 6.19 -6.68
N GLY A 98 -10.41 5.62 -5.51
CA GLY A 98 -9.77 4.33 -5.40
C GLY A 98 -10.72 3.16 -5.63
N VAL A 99 -10.16 2.02 -6.03
CA VAL A 99 -10.84 0.74 -6.09
C VAL A 99 -10.30 -0.19 -5.00
N SER A 100 -11.12 -1.13 -4.54
CA SER A 100 -10.67 -2.09 -3.53
C SER A 100 -9.72 -3.13 -4.14
N LEU A 101 -8.59 -3.36 -3.47
CA LEU A 101 -7.60 -4.40 -3.76
C LEU A 101 -7.89 -5.69 -2.99
N ALA A 102 -9.03 -5.79 -2.29
CA ALA A 102 -9.30 -6.89 -1.38
C ALA A 102 -9.34 -8.26 -2.09
N SER A 103 -9.74 -8.31 -3.37
CA SER A 103 -9.63 -9.50 -4.22
C SER A 103 -8.17 -9.97 -4.35
N LEU A 104 -7.25 -9.05 -4.62
CA LEU A 104 -5.82 -9.33 -4.69
C LEU A 104 -5.29 -9.80 -3.33
N VAL A 105 -5.69 -9.15 -2.22
CA VAL A 105 -5.30 -9.57 -0.86
C VAL A 105 -5.77 -11.00 -0.57
N ARG A 106 -6.97 -11.37 -1.02
CA ARG A 106 -7.54 -12.73 -0.88
C ARG A 106 -6.92 -13.77 -1.83
N GLY A 107 -6.01 -13.37 -2.73
CA GLY A 107 -5.41 -14.27 -3.72
C GLY A 107 -6.32 -14.61 -4.90
N GLU A 108 -7.35 -13.81 -5.13
CA GLU A 108 -8.20 -13.93 -6.31
C GLU A 108 -7.42 -13.39 -7.52
N ASN A 109 -7.36 -14.18 -8.60
CA ASN A 109 -6.68 -13.79 -9.83
C ASN A 109 -7.60 -12.89 -10.67
N LEU A 110 -7.75 -11.64 -10.23
CA LEU A 110 -8.50 -10.60 -10.91
C LEU A 110 -7.52 -9.57 -11.48
N ASP A 111 -7.68 -9.22 -12.75
CA ASP A 111 -7.01 -8.06 -13.32
C ASP A 111 -7.87 -6.82 -13.11
N LEU A 112 -7.32 -5.85 -12.36
CA LEU A 112 -8.00 -4.59 -12.09
C LEU A 112 -7.84 -3.57 -13.23
N ASP A 113 -6.93 -3.82 -14.19
CA ASP A 113 -6.66 -2.97 -15.37
C ASP A 113 -6.51 -1.48 -15.00
N LEU A 114 -5.75 -1.20 -13.93
CA LEU A 114 -5.56 0.16 -13.42
C LEU A 114 -4.42 0.88 -14.13
N ALA A 115 -4.69 2.12 -14.54
CA ALA A 115 -3.65 3.06 -14.93
C ALA A 115 -3.03 3.72 -13.69
N ALA A 116 -1.71 3.91 -13.71
CA ALA A 116 -1.00 4.74 -12.74
C ALA A 116 -1.17 6.21 -13.11
N PHE A 117 -1.37 7.06 -12.10
CA PHE A 117 -1.47 8.49 -12.26
C PHE A 117 -0.94 9.18 -11.01
N ASN A 118 -0.27 10.31 -11.20
CA ASN A 118 0.28 11.16 -10.15
C ASN A 118 0.16 12.62 -10.57
N GLU A 119 -0.20 13.47 -9.61
CA GLU A 119 -0.22 14.92 -9.77
C GLU A 119 0.84 15.52 -8.86
N THR A 120 1.50 16.57 -9.34
CA THR A 120 2.32 17.45 -8.51
C THR A 120 1.79 18.87 -8.67
N GLY A 121 1.92 19.69 -7.62
CA GLY A 121 1.43 21.07 -7.62
C GLY A 121 2.34 22.06 -8.35
N ILE A 122 3.28 21.57 -9.16
CA ILE A 122 4.25 22.36 -9.93
C ILE A 122 3.72 22.59 -11.35
#